data_AF-A0A7S2GV23-F1
#
_entry.id   AF-A0A7S2GV23-F1
#
_cell.length_a   1.000
_cell.length_b   1.000
_cell.length_c   1.000
_cell.angle_alpha   90.00
_cell.angle_beta   90.00
_cell.angle_gamma   90.00
#
_symmetry.space_group_name_H-M   'P 1'
#
loop_
_entity.id
_entity.type
_entity.pdbx_description
1 polymer ?
#
loop_
_entity_poly.entity_id
_entity_poly.type
_entity_poly.pdbx_seq_one_letter_code
_entity_poly.pdbx_strand_id
1 'polypeptide(L)'
;RNSMQLGFFTPLISCLPSSSGQYPMVFGYDFYHLLEGYDWTEHAKWAYLQGAVIEISWWSSNPKDDGGPTSCDGTPITSIMPGGTEHKKWTDQMDTIVKWLNDFVDELGRPIPIIFRLFREPNEPY
;
A
#
# COMPACT_ATOMS: atom_id res chain seq x y z
N ARG A 1 28.89 -19.65 29.36
CA ARG A 1 28.80 -18.47 28.48
C ARG A 1 27.44 -18.56 27.80
N ASN A 2 26.44 -17.85 28.35
CA ASN A 2 25.13 -17.72 27.72
C ASN A 2 25.26 -16.68 26.60
N SER A 3 25.01 -17.09 25.37
CA SER A 3 24.76 -16.17 24.27
C SER A 3 23.37 -16.51 23.73
N MET A 4 22.45 -15.58 23.96
CA MET A 4 21.10 -15.52 23.39
C MET A 4 21.10 -15.87 21.91
N GLN A 5 20.17 -16.73 21.51
CA GLN A 5 19.72 -16.84 20.13
C GLN A 5 19.08 -15.51 19.75
N LEU A 6 19.73 -14.74 18.86
CA LEU A 6 19.04 -13.75 18.06
C LEU A 6 18.04 -14.50 17.17
N GLY A 7 16.77 -14.10 17.25
CA GLY A 7 15.72 -14.61 16.38
C GLY A 7 16.10 -14.36 14.92
N PHE A 8 16.23 -15.45 14.16
CA PHE A 8 16.42 -15.38 12.72
C PHE A 8 15.15 -14.84 12.08
N PHE A 9 15.19 -13.59 11.62
CA PHE A 9 14.25 -13.09 10.63
C PHE A 9 14.61 -13.78 9.32
N THR A 10 13.77 -14.71 8.85
CA THR A 10 13.91 -15.30 7.51
C THR A 10 13.88 -14.17 6.48
N PRO A 11 14.87 -14.08 5.56
CA PRO A 11 14.83 -13.06 4.53
C PRO A 11 13.58 -13.31 3.68
N LEU A 12 12.80 -12.25 3.51
CA LEU A 12 11.59 -12.18 2.70
C LEU A 12 11.94 -12.69 1.30
N ILE A 13 11.40 -13.86 0.93
CA ILE A 13 11.68 -14.49 -0.36
C ILE A 13 10.96 -13.67 -1.44
N SER A 14 11.72 -12.93 -2.24
CA SER A 14 11.25 -12.41 -3.52
C SER A 14 11.67 -13.37 -4.65
N CYS A 15 10.77 -13.61 -5.60
CA CYS A 15 11.06 -14.47 -6.77
C CYS A 15 12.17 -13.91 -7.68
N LEU A 16 12.47 -12.62 -7.56
CA LEU A 16 13.48 -11.94 -8.40
C LEU A 16 14.92 -12.29 -7.97
N PRO A 17 15.33 -12.14 -6.69
CA PRO A 17 16.62 -12.63 -6.21
C PRO A 17 16.90 -14.09 -6.54
N SER A 18 15.87 -14.96 -6.53
CA SER A 18 16.04 -16.38 -6.87
C SER A 18 16.32 -16.63 -8.35
N SER A 19 16.06 -15.67 -9.24
CA SER A 19 16.27 -15.81 -10.69
C SER A 19 17.41 -14.94 -11.24
N SER A 20 17.64 -13.75 -10.68
CA SER A 20 18.67 -12.79 -11.13
C SER A 20 19.79 -12.55 -10.12
N GLY A 21 19.65 -13.02 -8.87
CA GLY A 21 20.58 -12.70 -7.78
C GLY A 21 20.48 -11.26 -7.27
N GLN A 22 19.52 -10.47 -7.77
CA GLN A 22 19.35 -9.06 -7.42
C GLN A 22 17.89 -8.74 -7.07
N TYR A 23 17.70 -7.83 -6.11
CA TYR A 23 16.40 -7.26 -5.80
C TYR A 23 16.02 -6.15 -6.79
N PRO A 24 14.73 -5.92 -7.05
CA PRO A 24 14.30 -4.78 -7.85
C PRO A 24 14.66 -3.46 -7.14
N MET A 25 14.85 -2.40 -7.92
CA MET A 25 15.07 -1.05 -7.36
C MET A 25 13.77 -0.39 -6.88
N VAL A 26 12.62 -0.88 -7.33
CA VAL A 26 11.29 -0.36 -6.98
C VAL A 26 10.46 -1.50 -6.42
N PHE A 27 9.86 -1.28 -5.25
CA PHE A 27 8.91 -2.20 -4.65
C PHE A 27 7.53 -1.56 -4.62
N GLY A 28 6.56 -2.23 -5.24
CA GLY A 28 5.16 -1.79 -5.31
C GLY A 28 4.31 -2.45 -4.23
N TYR A 29 3.42 -1.68 -3.63
CA TYR A 29 2.41 -2.12 -2.67
C TYR A 29 1.05 -1.53 -3.03
N ASP A 30 -0.01 -1.96 -2.35
CA ASP A 30 -1.35 -1.41 -2.58
C ASP A 30 -2.06 -1.09 -1.26
N PHE A 31 -2.68 0.11 -1.17
CA PHE A 31 -3.50 0.49 -0.02
C PHE A 31 -4.77 -0.34 0.10
N TYR A 32 -5.26 -0.98 -0.97
CA TYR A 32 -6.33 -1.96 -0.88
C TYR A 32 -5.98 -3.07 0.11
N HIS A 33 -4.78 -3.65 0.02
CA HIS A 33 -4.33 -4.69 0.94
C HIS A 33 -4.24 -4.17 2.38
N LEU A 34 -3.75 -2.95 2.57
CA LEU A 34 -3.68 -2.33 3.88
C LEU A 34 -5.09 -2.17 4.51
N LEU A 35 -6.06 -1.69 3.72
CA LEU A 35 -7.44 -1.50 4.15
C LEU A 35 -8.16 -2.82 4.44
N GLU A 36 -7.77 -3.90 3.76
CA GLU A 36 -8.24 -5.27 4.00
C GLU A 36 -7.54 -5.97 5.19
N GLY A 37 -6.58 -5.28 5.85
CA GLY A 37 -5.89 -5.79 7.03
C GLY A 37 -4.62 -6.60 6.74
N TYR A 38 -4.13 -6.61 5.50
CA TYR A 38 -2.84 -7.21 5.15
C TYR A 38 -1.71 -6.22 5.41
N ASP A 39 -0.91 -6.49 6.44
CA ASP A 39 0.21 -5.65 6.82
C ASP A 39 1.50 -6.02 6.06
N TRP A 40 1.94 -5.12 5.18
CA TRP A 40 3.21 -5.20 4.44
C TRP A 40 4.23 -4.17 4.92
N THR A 41 3.94 -3.43 6.00
CA THR A 41 4.71 -2.27 6.48
C THR A 41 6.17 -2.59 6.73
N GLU A 42 6.44 -3.68 7.44
CA GLU A 42 7.81 -4.09 7.78
C GLU A 42 8.62 -4.52 6.54
N HIS A 43 7.96 -5.11 5.55
CA HIS A 43 8.61 -5.42 4.27
C HIS A 43 8.95 -4.15 3.49
N ALA A 44 8.07 -3.14 3.49
CA ALA A 44 8.35 -1.85 2.86
C ALA A 44 9.47 -1.08 3.55
N LYS A 45 9.52 -1.08 4.89
CA LYS A 45 10.63 -0.51 5.65
C LYS A 45 11.95 -1.22 5.35
N TRP A 46 11.93 -2.55 5.30
CA TRP A 46 13.09 -3.34 4.89
C TRP A 46 13.56 -2.98 3.47
N ALA A 47 12.65 -2.87 2.50
CA ALA A 47 12.97 -2.52 1.12
C ALA A 47 13.60 -1.12 1.03
N TYR A 48 13.04 -0.15 1.74
CA TYR A 48 13.63 1.20 1.85
C TYR A 48 15.03 1.17 2.47
N LEU A 49 15.24 0.36 3.52
CA LEU A 49 16.55 0.16 4.14
C LEU A 49 17.58 -0.45 3.17
N GLN A 50 17.14 -1.27 2.21
CA GLN A 50 17.99 -1.78 1.13
C GLN A 50 18.27 -0.74 0.02
N GLY A 51 17.76 0.48 0.14
CA GLY A 51 17.92 1.56 -0.83
C GLY A 51 16.91 1.56 -1.96
N ALA A 52 15.81 0.80 -1.85
CA ALA A 52 14.78 0.77 -2.87
C ALA A 52 13.84 1.99 -2.79
N VAL A 53 13.23 2.32 -3.93
CA VAL A 53 12.11 3.27 -4.02
C VAL A 53 10.81 2.52 -3.71
N ILE A 54 9.96 3.12 -2.90
CA ILE A 54 8.65 2.57 -2.54
C ILE A 54 7.58 3.20 -3.43
N GLU A 55 6.85 2.37 -4.18
CA GLU A 55 5.64 2.77 -4.89
C GLU A 55 4.43 2.14 -4.18
N ILE A 56 3.37 2.93 -4.04
CA ILE A 56 2.11 2.46 -3.48
C ILE A 56 0.99 2.89 -4.42
N SER A 57 0.26 1.92 -4.96
CA SER A 57 -0.99 2.18 -5.65
C SER A 57 -2.18 2.14 -4.70
N TRP A 58 -3.31 2.64 -5.17
CA TRP A 58 -4.58 2.41 -4.49
C TRP A 58 -5.60 1.88 -5.47
N TRP A 59 -5.78 0.57 -5.46
CA TRP A 59 -6.85 -0.08 -6.18
C TRP A 59 -8.11 -0.03 -5.33
N SER A 60 -8.75 1.14 -5.26
CA SER A 60 -9.86 1.39 -4.35
C SER A 60 -11.10 0.58 -4.71
N SER A 61 -11.75 -0.02 -3.71
CA SER A 61 -13.09 -0.61 -3.82
C SER A 61 -14.12 0.40 -4.29
N ASN A 62 -15.17 -0.06 -4.98
CA ASN A 62 -16.30 0.79 -5.29
C ASN A 62 -17.07 1.06 -3.98
N PRO A 63 -17.18 2.32 -3.54
CA PRO A 63 -17.80 2.61 -2.26
C PRO A 63 -19.32 2.41 -2.28
N LYS A 64 -19.95 2.32 -3.45
CA LYS A 64 -21.41 2.21 -3.58
C LYS A 64 -21.97 0.84 -3.20
N ASP A 65 -21.24 -0.23 -3.47
CA ASP A 65 -21.75 -1.60 -3.39
C ASP A 65 -20.87 -2.54 -2.55
N ASP A 66 -19.86 -1.98 -1.85
CA ASP A 66 -18.79 -2.77 -1.21
C ASP A 66 -18.10 -3.74 -2.17
N GLY A 67 -18.27 -3.51 -3.49
CA GLY A 67 -17.66 -4.29 -4.53
C GLY A 67 -16.15 -4.06 -4.54
N GLY A 68 -15.42 -5.10 -4.95
CA GLY A 68 -13.98 -4.98 -5.18
C GLY A 68 -13.66 -3.89 -6.22
N PRO A 69 -12.37 -3.59 -6.44
CA PRO A 69 -11.94 -2.48 -7.29
C PRO A 69 -12.28 -2.61 -8.78
N THR A 70 -12.86 -3.74 -9.19
CA THR A 70 -13.38 -4.02 -10.53
C THR A 70 -14.87 -3.70 -10.67
N SER A 71 -15.57 -3.30 -9.58
CA SER A 71 -16.96 -2.89 -9.68
C SER A 71 -17.06 -1.48 -10.28
N CYS A 72 -17.59 -1.40 -11.50
CA CYS A 72 -17.82 -0.14 -12.22
C CYS A 72 -19.29 0.30 -12.16
N ASP A 73 -20.13 -0.34 -11.34
CA ASP A 73 -21.57 -0.09 -11.33
C ASP A 73 -21.92 1.31 -10.80
N GLY A 74 -22.73 2.04 -11.56
CA GLY A 74 -23.24 3.36 -11.19
C GLY A 74 -22.33 4.53 -11.57
N THR A 75 -22.22 5.52 -10.69
CA THR A 75 -21.44 6.75 -10.89
C THR A 75 -20.46 7.00 -9.73
N PRO A 76 -19.53 6.06 -9.46
CA PRO A 76 -18.72 6.02 -8.24
C PRO A 76 -17.91 7.30 -8.00
N ILE A 77 -17.40 7.93 -9.06
CA ILE A 77 -16.66 9.20 -8.93
C ILE A 77 -17.55 10.33 -8.42
N THR A 78 -18.77 10.44 -8.93
CA THR A 78 -19.69 11.51 -8.48
C THR A 78 -20.17 11.31 -7.05
N SER A 79 -20.29 10.05 -6.60
CA SER A 79 -20.79 9.76 -5.27
C SER A 79 -19.74 10.00 -4.17
N ILE A 80 -18.44 9.96 -4.50
CA ILE A 80 -17.35 10.27 -3.56
C ILE A 80 -16.98 11.76 -3.49
N MET A 81 -17.42 12.58 -4.45
CA MET A 81 -17.18 14.03 -4.43
C MET A 81 -17.89 14.72 -3.25
N PRO A 82 -17.45 15.92 -2.82
CA PRO A 82 -18.14 16.68 -1.78
C PRO A 82 -19.63 16.85 -2.08
N GLY A 83 -20.49 16.44 -1.14
CA GLY A 83 -21.95 16.43 -1.30
C GLY A 83 -22.53 15.15 -1.91
N GLY A 84 -21.70 14.21 -2.36
CA GLY A 84 -22.10 12.88 -2.80
C GLY A 84 -22.44 11.94 -1.62
N THR A 85 -23.19 10.88 -1.90
CA THR A 85 -23.68 9.93 -0.87
C THR A 85 -22.57 9.11 -0.23
N GLU A 86 -21.52 8.80 -0.98
CA GLU A 86 -20.39 7.98 -0.53
C GLU A 86 -19.19 8.80 -0.06
N HIS A 87 -19.30 10.14 -0.03
CA HIS A 87 -18.20 11.03 0.33
C HIS A 87 -17.58 10.68 1.67
N LYS A 88 -18.42 10.41 2.68
CA LYS A 88 -17.93 10.07 4.03
C LYS A 88 -17.15 8.76 4.04
N LYS A 89 -17.66 7.73 3.36
CA LYS A 89 -17.01 6.42 3.29
C LYS A 89 -15.63 6.52 2.64
N TRP A 90 -15.54 7.30 1.57
CA TRP A 90 -14.28 7.60 0.89
C TRP A 90 -13.29 8.35 1.79
N THR A 91 -13.73 9.39 2.50
CA THR A 91 -12.85 10.14 3.42
C THR A 91 -12.43 9.31 4.64
N ASP A 92 -13.27 8.42 5.15
CA ASP A 92 -12.91 7.54 6.27
C ASP A 92 -11.77 6.57 5.87
N GLN A 93 -11.77 6.07 4.62
CA GLN A 93 -10.67 5.27 4.08
C GLN A 93 -9.38 6.10 3.93
N MET A 94 -9.50 7.34 3.43
CA MET A 94 -8.37 8.27 3.36
C MET A 94 -7.79 8.57 4.74
N ASP A 95 -8.62 8.77 5.76
CA ASP A 95 -8.17 9.01 7.14
C ASP A 95 -7.38 7.83 7.68
N THR A 96 -7.77 6.60 7.32
CA THR A 96 -7.04 5.38 7.69
C THR A 96 -5.67 5.33 7.01
N ILE A 97 -5.61 5.66 5.71
CA ILE A 97 -4.36 5.76 4.96
C ILE A 97 -3.45 6.85 5.54
N VAL A 98 -4.00 8.03 5.85
CA VAL A 98 -3.24 9.16 6.43
C VAL A 98 -2.66 8.80 7.79
N LYS A 99 -3.42 8.10 8.65
CA LYS A 99 -2.91 7.60 9.93
C LYS A 99 -1.72 6.67 9.72
N TRP A 100 -1.86 5.70 8.81
CA TRP A 100 -0.76 4.79 8.50
C TRP A 100 0.46 5.51 7.94
N LEU A 101 0.27 6.48 7.04
CA LEU A 101 1.36 7.28 6.47
C LEU A 101 2.13 8.08 7.52
N ASN A 102 1.44 8.59 8.55
CA ASN A 102 2.11 9.30 9.65
C ASN A 102 3.00 8.37 10.49
N ASP A 103 2.66 7.08 10.57
CA ASP A 103 3.44 6.06 11.27
C ASP A 103 4.47 5.36 10.36
N PHE A 104 4.43 5.61 9.04
CA PHE A 104 5.35 5.05 8.05
C PHE A 104 6.68 5.82 8.00
N VAL A 105 7.46 5.62 9.06
CA VAL A 105 8.75 6.27 9.30
C VAL A 105 9.90 5.27 9.35
N ASP A 106 11.12 5.75 9.11
CA ASP A 106 12.35 4.97 9.28
C ASP A 106 12.77 4.82 10.76
N GLU A 107 13.85 4.11 11.00
CA GLU A 107 14.42 3.88 12.34
C GLU A 107 14.80 5.16 13.10
N LEU A 108 14.90 6.31 12.41
CA LEU A 108 15.19 7.62 13.00
C LEU A 108 13.93 8.48 13.14
N GLY A 109 12.74 7.92 12.86
CA GLY A 109 11.47 8.63 12.90
C GLY A 109 11.26 9.60 11.72
N ARG A 110 12.03 9.46 10.62
CA ARG A 110 11.87 10.31 9.43
C ARG A 110 10.85 9.67 8.49
N PRO A 111 9.94 10.44 7.87
CA PRO A 111 9.00 9.91 6.88
C PRO A 111 9.72 9.19 5.73
N ILE A 112 9.26 8.00 5.39
CA ILE A 112 9.75 7.26 4.24
C ILE A 112 9.08 7.83 2.98
N PRO A 113 9.85 8.25 1.94
CA PRO A 113 9.28 8.78 0.72
C PRO A 113 8.60 7.68 -0.11
N ILE A 114 7.44 8.00 -0.66
CA ILE A 114 6.66 7.10 -1.51
C ILE A 114 6.33 7.78 -2.85
N ILE A 115 6.25 6.98 -3.90
CA ILE A 115 5.54 7.34 -5.13
C ILE A 115 4.09 6.85 -4.96
N PHE A 116 3.16 7.79 -4.85
CA PHE A 116 1.75 7.45 -4.70
C PHE A 116 1.02 7.49 -6.05
N ARG A 117 0.46 6.36 -6.47
CA ARG A 117 -0.24 6.21 -7.75
C ARG A 117 -1.74 6.02 -7.56
N LEU A 118 -2.45 7.15 -7.58
CA LEU A 118 -3.90 7.22 -7.44
C LEU A 118 -4.62 6.98 -8.78
N PHE A 119 -5.81 6.37 -8.75
CA PHE A 119 -6.67 6.11 -9.92
C PHE A 119 -5.93 5.49 -11.10
N ARG A 120 -5.59 4.21 -10.95
CA ARG A 120 -4.95 3.42 -12.00
C ARG A 120 -5.84 3.35 -13.25
N GLU A 121 -5.20 3.56 -14.41
CA GLU A 121 -5.74 3.27 -15.75
C GLU A 121 -7.16 3.80 -16.02
N PRO A 122 -7.40 5.12 -15.86
CA PRO A 122 -8.75 5.70 -16.01
C PRO A 122 -9.34 5.60 -17.43
N ASN A 123 -8.54 5.19 -18.41
CA ASN A 123 -8.93 5.08 -19.81
C ASN A 123 -9.18 3.63 -20.28
N GLU A 124 -9.01 2.64 -19.40
CA GLU A 124 -9.18 1.23 -19.74
C GLU A 124 -10.43 0.67 -19.05
N PRO A 125 -11.42 0.16 -19.80
CA PRO A 125 -12.56 -0.54 -19.21
C PRO A 125 -12.11 -1.96 -18.82
N TYR A 126 -11.98 -2.19 -17.52
CA TYR A 126 -11.78 -3.52 -16.92
C TYR A 126 -13.11 -4.18 -16.59
#